data_AF-A0A1M4ZU37-F1
#
_entry.id   AF-A0A1M4ZU37-F1
#
_cell.length_a   1.000
_cell.length_b   1.000
_cell.length_c   1.000
_cell.angle_alpha   90.00
_cell.angle_beta   90.00
_cell.angle_gamma   90.00
#
_symmetry.space_group_name_H-M   'P 1'
#
loop_
_entity.id
_entity.type
_entity.pdbx_description
1 polymer ?
#
loop_
_entity_poly.entity_id
_entity_poly.type
_entity_poly.pdbx_seq_one_letter_code
_entity_poly.pdbx_strand_id
1 'polypeptide(L)'
;MGYTSVTFLTPFVYFFNGNNMKYLNIRLLAIVTYVTLGIYNVSAQIGVNTDNPNSSSVLDLNGYSNDKGLLIPRMTTAQKLAIVSPASGLMVYDTDYRCVSLYKDTPANPGTFSWSCLTLYNRHFLYMPSVNIPTSDGSGSLLVGTQSINLYNVYYTGFNSPRVKSTGAPAVIPFFNGSQLNYYVTYCDPCITVTGISEAGVMSYRVNSLPNYDAFVNVVFTLK
;
A
#
# COMPACT_ATOMS: atom_id res chain seq x y z
N MET A 1 1.91 -62.93 -19.54
CA MET A 1 2.84 -64.03 -19.20
C MET A 1 2.73 -64.28 -17.71
N GLY A 2 1.91 -65.26 -17.30
CA GLY A 2 1.65 -65.57 -15.89
C GLY A 2 2.66 -66.57 -15.33
N TYR A 3 3.02 -66.44 -14.06
CA TYR A 3 3.79 -67.44 -13.33
C TYR A 3 2.86 -68.58 -12.91
N THR A 4 3.34 -69.82 -12.97
CA THR A 4 2.54 -71.03 -12.70
C THR A 4 2.52 -71.41 -11.22
N SER A 5 3.54 -71.02 -10.45
CA SER A 5 3.61 -71.24 -9.00
C SER A 5 4.60 -70.26 -8.33
N VAL A 6 4.39 -70.03 -7.03
CA VAL A 6 5.24 -69.20 -6.16
C VAL A 6 5.62 -70.01 -4.92
N THR A 7 6.91 -70.06 -4.59
CA THR A 7 7.42 -70.81 -3.42
C THR A 7 8.25 -69.90 -2.52
N PHE A 8 8.03 -69.99 -1.21
CA PHE A 8 8.73 -69.20 -0.19
C PHE A 8 9.79 -70.05 0.50
N LEU A 9 11.06 -69.64 0.40
CA LEU A 9 12.19 -70.26 1.10
C LEU A 9 13.03 -69.13 1.66
N THR A 10 12.86 -68.83 2.94
CA THR A 10 13.50 -67.68 3.59
C THR A 10 15.02 -67.69 3.34
N PRO A 11 15.62 -66.60 2.82
CA PRO A 11 15.09 -65.24 2.63
C PRO A 11 14.56 -64.88 1.22
N PHE A 12 14.35 -65.85 0.33
CA PHE A 12 13.99 -65.65 -1.08
C PHE A 12 12.54 -66.06 -1.40
N VAL A 13 11.94 -65.34 -2.34
CA VAL A 13 10.71 -65.77 -3.06
C VAL A 13 11.11 -66.26 -4.43
N TYR A 14 10.68 -67.46 -4.80
CA TYR A 14 10.93 -68.03 -6.12
C TYR A 14 9.65 -68.02 -6.97
N PHE A 15 9.78 -67.59 -8.23
CA PHE A 15 8.73 -67.56 -9.23
C PHE A 15 9.08 -68.53 -10.37
N PHE A 16 8.13 -69.40 -10.71
CA PHE A 16 8.30 -70.42 -11.75
C PHE A 16 7.42 -70.11 -12.97
N ASN A 17 7.97 -70.24 -14.17
CA ASN A 17 7.23 -70.23 -15.43
C ASN A 17 7.81 -71.29 -16.38
N GLY A 18 7.15 -72.45 -16.45
CA GLY A 18 7.73 -73.65 -17.06
C GLY A 18 9.03 -74.03 -16.34
N ASN A 19 10.11 -74.25 -17.10
CA ASN A 19 11.43 -74.61 -16.55
C ASN A 19 12.26 -73.40 -16.09
N ASN A 20 11.75 -72.16 -16.22
CA ASN A 20 12.49 -70.97 -15.84
C ASN A 20 12.18 -70.58 -14.38
N MET A 21 13.25 -70.38 -13.59
CA MET A 21 13.18 -69.89 -12.21
C MET A 21 13.70 -68.45 -12.12
N LYS A 22 12.94 -67.60 -11.43
CA LYS A 22 13.40 -66.27 -10.97
C LYS A 22 13.31 -66.21 -9.45
N TYR A 23 14.21 -65.46 -8.80
CA TYR A 23 14.22 -65.32 -7.35
C TYR A 23 14.30 -63.85 -6.93
N LEU A 24 13.66 -63.51 -5.81
CA LEU A 24 13.62 -62.17 -5.24
C LEU A 24 14.04 -62.22 -3.76
N ASN A 25 15.04 -61.43 -3.37
CA ASN A 25 15.51 -61.35 -1.99
C ASN A 25 14.61 -60.39 -1.19
N ILE A 26 13.87 -60.92 -0.22
CA ILE A 26 12.91 -60.16 0.59
C ILE A 26 13.62 -59.10 1.44
N ARG A 27 14.83 -59.37 1.93
CA ARG A 27 15.59 -58.42 2.76
C ARG A 27 16.06 -57.22 1.94
N LEU A 28 16.53 -57.46 0.72
CA LEU A 28 16.92 -56.39 -0.19
C LEU A 28 15.71 -55.53 -0.57
N LEU A 29 14.56 -56.15 -0.83
CA LEU A 29 13.32 -55.43 -1.12
C LEU A 29 12.87 -54.56 0.08
N ALA A 30 12.97 -55.09 1.30
CA ALA A 30 12.63 -54.35 2.52
C ALA A 30 13.57 -53.14 2.74
N ILE A 31 14.88 -53.32 2.52
CA ILE A 31 15.87 -52.23 2.62
C ILE A 31 15.62 -51.16 1.56
N VAL A 32 15.39 -51.55 0.31
CA VAL A 32 15.08 -50.59 -0.77
C VAL A 32 13.80 -49.82 -0.44
N THR A 33 12.75 -50.51 0.01
CA THR A 33 11.49 -49.86 0.41
C THR A 33 11.73 -48.87 1.56
N TYR A 34 12.47 -49.27 2.59
CA TYR A 34 12.79 -48.42 3.74
C TYR A 34 13.63 -47.19 3.36
N VAL A 35 14.65 -47.35 2.51
CA VAL A 35 15.49 -46.25 2.02
C VAL A 35 14.68 -45.29 1.15
N THR A 36 13.81 -45.80 0.28
CA THR A 36 12.96 -44.94 -0.57
C THR A 36 11.91 -44.16 0.21
N LEU A 37 11.42 -44.70 1.34
CA LEU A 37 10.48 -43.99 2.22
C LEU A 37 11.15 -42.90 3.07
N GLY A 38 12.46 -42.96 3.29
CA GLY A 38 13.21 -42.01 4.13
C GLY A 38 13.66 -40.72 3.44
N ILE A 39 13.48 -40.57 2.13
CA ILE A 39 13.95 -39.40 1.33
C ILE A 39 12.85 -38.38 0.99
N TYR A 40 11.62 -38.55 1.51
CA TYR A 40 10.56 -37.57 1.31
C TYR A 40 10.67 -36.44 2.34
N ASN A 41 11.12 -35.27 1.89
CA ASN A 41 10.98 -34.04 2.65
C ASN A 41 9.51 -33.61 2.60
N VAL A 42 8.74 -33.90 3.65
CA VAL A 42 7.36 -33.41 3.77
C VAL A 42 7.41 -32.01 4.36
N SER A 43 7.04 -31.00 3.57
CA SER A 43 6.88 -29.63 4.03
C SER A 43 5.48 -29.47 4.64
N ALA A 44 5.37 -28.96 5.88
CA ALA A 44 4.10 -28.69 6.54
C ALA A 44 3.49 -27.34 6.08
N GLN A 45 3.32 -27.16 4.77
CA GLN A 45 2.72 -25.96 4.19
C GLN A 45 1.22 -26.15 3.97
N ILE A 46 0.43 -25.12 4.26
CA ILE A 46 -1.01 -25.15 3.99
C ILE A 46 -1.23 -24.54 2.60
N GLY A 47 -1.41 -25.40 1.60
CA GLY A 47 -1.92 -25.00 0.29
C GLY A 47 -3.44 -25.09 0.27
N VAL A 48 -4.12 -24.03 -0.16
CA VAL A 48 -5.56 -24.07 -0.46
C VAL A 48 -5.72 -23.88 -1.96
N ASN A 49 -6.30 -24.90 -2.60
CA ASN A 49 -6.46 -25.01 -4.06
C ASN A 49 -5.13 -24.94 -4.84
N THR A 50 -4.02 -25.38 -4.25
CA THR A 50 -2.73 -25.57 -4.93
C THR A 50 -2.01 -26.78 -4.34
N ASP A 51 -1.52 -27.67 -5.20
CA ASP A 51 -0.67 -28.81 -4.80
C ASP A 51 0.82 -28.42 -4.70
N ASN A 52 1.16 -27.23 -5.19
CA ASN A 52 2.52 -26.67 -5.17
C ASN A 52 2.49 -25.31 -4.44
N PRO A 53 2.24 -25.30 -3.11
CA PRO A 53 2.34 -24.06 -2.35
C PRO A 53 3.75 -23.47 -2.48
N ASN A 54 3.85 -22.15 -2.51
CA ASN A 54 5.13 -21.47 -2.61
C ASN A 54 6.04 -21.86 -1.43
N SER A 55 7.30 -22.22 -1.71
CA SER A 55 8.28 -22.68 -0.71
C SER A 55 8.57 -21.68 0.42
N SER A 56 8.31 -20.38 0.21
CA SER A 56 8.48 -19.35 1.24
C SER A 56 7.18 -19.03 2.01
N SER A 57 6.11 -19.79 1.80
CA SER A 57 4.80 -19.56 2.43
C SER A 57 4.47 -20.63 3.48
N VAL A 58 3.83 -20.20 4.57
CA VAL A 58 3.16 -21.11 5.52
C VAL A 58 1.73 -21.39 5.07
N LEU A 59 1.08 -20.40 4.44
CA LEU A 59 -0.24 -20.47 3.83
C LEU A 59 -0.17 -19.90 2.42
N ASP A 60 -0.53 -20.70 1.42
CA ASP A 60 -0.67 -20.30 0.02
C ASP A 60 -2.11 -20.51 -0.45
N LEU A 61 -2.73 -19.47 -1.02
CA LEU A 61 -4.12 -19.47 -1.46
C LEU A 61 -4.17 -19.19 -2.96
N ASN A 62 -4.59 -20.18 -3.76
CA ASN A 62 -4.78 -20.00 -5.19
C ASN A 62 -6.28 -19.92 -5.54
N GLY A 63 -6.66 -18.93 -6.34
CA GLY A 63 -8.04 -18.76 -6.82
C GLY A 63 -8.22 -19.44 -8.17
N TYR A 64 -8.83 -20.63 -8.21
CA TYR A 64 -9.00 -21.44 -9.43
C TYR A 64 -9.63 -20.69 -10.62
N SER A 65 -10.47 -19.68 -10.35
CA SER A 65 -11.19 -18.86 -11.34
C SER A 65 -10.78 -17.38 -11.34
N ASN A 66 -9.71 -17.01 -10.63
CA ASN A 66 -9.25 -15.62 -10.46
C ASN A 66 -10.35 -14.63 -9.99
N ASP A 67 -11.43 -15.12 -9.39
CA ASP A 67 -12.59 -14.35 -8.91
C ASP A 67 -12.77 -14.41 -7.38
N LYS A 68 -11.81 -15.02 -6.67
CA LYS A 68 -11.79 -15.15 -5.21
C LYS A 68 -10.61 -14.38 -4.63
N GLY A 69 -10.74 -13.98 -3.37
CA GLY A 69 -9.68 -13.32 -2.61
C GLY A 69 -9.71 -13.74 -1.15
N LEU A 70 -8.74 -13.23 -0.38
CA LEU A 70 -8.69 -13.43 1.07
C LEU A 70 -9.54 -12.39 1.78
N LEU A 71 -10.56 -12.84 2.51
CA LEU A 71 -11.30 -11.99 3.44
C LEU A 71 -10.62 -12.02 4.82
N ILE A 72 -9.86 -10.98 5.13
CA ILE A 72 -9.28 -10.78 6.47
C ILE A 72 -10.35 -10.31 7.48
N PRO A 73 -10.12 -10.45 8.80
CA PRO A 73 -11.06 -9.99 9.82
C PRO A 73 -11.48 -8.52 9.61
N ARG A 74 -12.79 -8.25 9.65
CA ARG A 74 -13.36 -6.92 9.44
C ARG A 74 -13.89 -6.38 10.76
N MET A 75 -13.51 -5.16 11.12
CA MET A 75 -13.89 -4.55 12.38
C MET A 75 -13.86 -3.02 12.31
N THR A 76 -14.57 -2.35 13.22
CA THR A 76 -14.51 -0.89 13.38
C THR A 76 -13.15 -0.45 13.91
N THR A 77 -12.82 0.84 13.77
CA THR A 77 -11.60 1.41 14.36
C THR A 77 -11.59 1.20 15.87
N ALA A 78 -12.72 1.38 16.54
CA ALA A 78 -12.82 1.19 17.99
C ALA A 78 -12.50 -0.26 18.41
N GLN A 79 -13.03 -1.25 17.69
CA GLN A 79 -12.74 -2.66 17.95
C GLN A 79 -11.27 -3.01 17.67
N LYS A 80 -10.69 -2.47 16.58
CA LYS A 80 -9.28 -2.64 16.24
C LYS A 80 -8.35 -2.09 17.31
N LEU A 81 -8.65 -0.88 17.81
CA LEU A 81 -7.88 -0.23 18.87
C LEU A 81 -8.03 -0.93 20.23
N ALA A 82 -9.10 -1.70 20.43
CA ALA A 82 -9.32 -2.48 21.64
C ALA A 82 -8.54 -3.80 21.68
N ILE A 83 -7.85 -4.20 20.60
CA ILE A 83 -6.99 -5.39 20.60
C ILE A 83 -5.80 -5.14 21.53
N VAL A 84 -5.71 -5.91 22.62
CA VAL A 84 -4.61 -5.83 23.59
C VAL A 84 -3.39 -6.55 23.02
N SER A 85 -2.22 -5.90 23.06
CA SER A 85 -0.93 -6.44 22.61
C SER A 85 -0.98 -7.08 21.19
N PRO A 86 -1.41 -6.35 20.15
CA PRO A 86 -1.49 -6.90 18.80
C PRO A 86 -0.11 -7.34 18.31
N ALA A 87 -0.06 -8.46 17.58
CA ALA A 87 1.19 -9.00 17.05
C ALA A 87 1.73 -8.14 15.90
N SER A 88 3.06 -8.07 15.77
CA SER A 88 3.71 -7.46 14.60
C SER A 88 3.21 -8.12 13.32
N GLY A 89 2.79 -7.31 12.35
CA GLY A 89 2.27 -7.78 11.07
C GLY A 89 0.79 -8.17 11.08
N LEU A 90 0.06 -7.97 12.19
CA LEU A 90 -1.37 -8.26 12.26
C LEU A 90 -2.15 -7.41 11.25
N MET A 91 -2.98 -8.06 10.43
CA MET A 91 -3.79 -7.43 9.38
C MET A 91 -5.29 -7.55 9.68
N VAL A 92 -5.99 -6.43 9.56
CA VAL A 92 -7.45 -6.36 9.65
C VAL A 92 -7.98 -5.39 8.60
N TYR A 93 -9.23 -5.55 8.19
CA TYR A 93 -9.94 -4.54 7.40
C TYR A 93 -10.70 -3.62 8.35
N ASP A 94 -10.29 -2.35 8.42
CA ASP A 94 -10.97 -1.32 9.19
C ASP A 94 -12.19 -0.83 8.42
N THR A 95 -13.40 -1.02 8.96
CA THR A 95 -14.65 -0.65 8.30
C THR A 95 -14.95 0.84 8.34
N ASP A 96 -14.42 1.58 9.31
CA ASP A 96 -14.67 3.02 9.44
C ASP A 96 -13.78 3.77 8.44
N TYR A 97 -12.49 3.42 8.39
CA TYR A 97 -11.52 3.96 7.43
C TYR A 97 -11.56 3.29 6.05
N ARG A 98 -12.30 2.19 5.90
CA ARG A 98 -12.43 1.41 4.65
C ARG A 98 -11.06 1.02 4.06
N CYS A 99 -10.14 0.57 4.91
CA CYS A 99 -8.76 0.28 4.54
C CYS A 99 -8.28 -1.04 5.13
N VAL A 100 -7.28 -1.66 4.50
CA VAL A 100 -6.48 -2.70 5.16
C VAL A 100 -5.54 -2.03 6.16
N SER A 101 -5.74 -2.29 7.45
CA SER A 101 -4.88 -1.82 8.53
C SER A 101 -3.85 -2.90 8.90
N LEU A 102 -2.58 -2.50 8.95
CA LEU A 102 -1.46 -3.33 9.39
C LEU A 102 -0.90 -2.78 10.70
N TYR A 103 -0.70 -3.64 11.70
CA TYR A 103 0.04 -3.29 12.90
C TYR A 103 1.54 -3.43 12.63
N LYS A 104 2.23 -2.31 12.46
CA LYS A 104 3.64 -2.28 12.05
C LYS A 104 4.43 -1.22 12.81
N ASP A 105 5.74 -1.37 12.76
CA ASP A 105 6.66 -0.34 13.23
C ASP A 105 6.51 0.95 12.40
N THR A 106 6.69 2.09 13.06
CA THR A 106 6.66 3.40 12.41
C THR A 106 8.06 3.77 11.95
N PRO A 107 8.30 4.07 10.65
CA PRO A 107 9.63 4.44 10.17
C PRO A 107 10.23 5.66 10.88
N ALA A 108 9.37 6.52 11.43
CA ALA A 108 9.77 7.71 12.18
C ALA A 108 10.31 7.38 13.59
N ASN A 109 9.98 6.21 14.16
CA ASN A 109 10.38 5.84 15.52
C ASN A 109 10.54 4.31 15.65
N PRO A 110 11.70 3.74 15.26
CA PRO A 110 11.93 2.31 15.26
C PRO A 110 11.64 1.66 16.62
N GLY A 111 10.91 0.55 16.61
CA GLY A 111 10.46 -0.18 17.79
C GLY A 111 9.10 0.28 18.35
N THR A 112 8.44 1.28 17.75
CA THR A 112 7.10 1.73 18.15
C THR A 112 6.07 1.24 17.15
N PHE A 113 5.26 0.25 17.56
CA PHE A 113 4.23 -0.33 16.71
C PHE A 113 2.92 0.44 16.80
N SER A 114 2.30 0.66 15.65
CA SER A 114 0.99 1.30 15.56
C SER A 114 0.19 0.75 14.38
N TRP A 115 -1.13 0.92 14.46
CA TRP A 115 -2.03 0.62 13.36
C TRP A 115 -1.86 1.66 12.25
N SER A 116 -1.63 1.18 11.03
CA SER A 116 -1.47 2.03 9.85
C SER A 116 -2.26 1.45 8.68
N CYS A 117 -3.02 2.30 7.98
CA CYS A 117 -3.65 1.90 6.72
C CYS A 117 -2.57 1.67 5.65
N LEU A 118 -2.67 0.54 4.94
CA LEU A 118 -1.87 0.22 3.76
C LEU A 118 -2.47 0.89 2.52
N THR A 119 -2.35 2.21 2.41
CA THR A 119 -2.61 2.92 1.16
C THR A 119 -1.29 3.39 0.55
N LEU A 120 -1.21 3.40 -0.78
CA LEU A 120 0.04 3.58 -1.54
C LEU A 120 0.67 4.98 -1.36
N TYR A 121 -0.08 5.96 -0.83
CA TYR A 121 0.37 7.34 -0.67
C TYR A 121 -0.16 7.98 0.61
N ASN A 122 0.52 7.77 1.74
CA ASN A 122 0.32 8.57 2.97
C ASN A 122 0.88 10.00 2.87
N ARG A 123 1.26 10.48 1.67
CA ARG A 123 1.59 11.89 1.47
C ARG A 123 0.31 12.64 1.18
N HIS A 124 -0.32 13.11 2.24
CA HIS A 124 -1.52 13.95 2.18
C HIS A 124 -1.16 15.40 1.94
N PHE A 125 -0.15 15.70 1.11
CA PHE A 125 0.18 17.09 0.81
C PHE A 125 0.70 17.29 -0.62
N LEU A 126 0.37 18.44 -1.18
CA LEU A 126 0.76 18.89 -2.51
C LEU A 126 1.33 20.32 -2.39
N TYR A 127 2.42 20.57 -3.10
CA TYR A 127 2.89 21.94 -3.33
C TYR A 127 2.03 22.62 -4.39
N MET A 128 1.49 23.78 -4.06
CA MET A 128 1.01 24.71 -5.06
C MET A 128 2.21 25.41 -5.71
N PRO A 129 2.11 25.81 -7.00
CA PRO A 129 3.07 26.75 -7.55
C PRO A 129 3.10 28.02 -6.71
N SER A 130 4.24 28.71 -6.70
CA SER A 130 4.36 30.01 -6.03
C SER A 130 3.23 30.94 -6.48
N VAL A 131 2.53 31.53 -5.52
CA VAL A 131 1.40 32.42 -5.77
C VAL A 131 1.95 33.84 -5.84
N ASN A 132 1.73 34.52 -6.97
CA ASN A 132 2.02 35.94 -7.09
C ASN A 132 1.05 36.73 -6.21
N ILE A 133 1.58 37.63 -5.39
CA ILE A 133 0.82 38.46 -4.47
C ILE A 133 0.81 39.91 -4.97
N PRO A 134 -0.38 40.48 -5.24
CA PRO A 134 -0.51 41.89 -5.56
C PRO A 134 0.03 42.76 -4.43
N THR A 135 0.98 43.65 -4.76
CA THR A 135 1.58 44.61 -3.83
C THR A 135 1.25 46.06 -4.14
N SER A 136 0.75 46.33 -5.34
CA SER A 136 0.35 47.65 -5.80
C SER A 136 -1.06 47.65 -6.38
N ASP A 137 -1.69 48.83 -6.40
CA ASP A 137 -2.91 49.08 -7.14
C ASP A 137 -2.63 49.21 -8.65
N GLY A 138 -3.69 49.37 -9.45
CA GLY A 138 -3.57 49.55 -10.90
C GLY A 138 -2.80 50.81 -11.35
N SER A 139 -2.41 51.68 -10.41
CA SER A 139 -1.58 52.87 -10.66
C SER A 139 -0.11 52.68 -10.24
N GLY A 140 0.24 51.52 -9.65
CA GLY A 140 1.57 51.24 -9.11
C GLY A 140 1.80 51.73 -7.68
N SER A 141 0.77 52.25 -7.00
CA SER A 141 0.88 52.70 -5.61
C SER A 141 0.75 51.51 -4.66
N LEU A 142 1.49 51.55 -3.54
CA LEU A 142 1.47 50.49 -2.52
C LEU A 142 0.03 50.22 -2.01
N LEU A 143 -0.38 48.96 -1.97
CA LEU A 143 -1.68 48.59 -1.40
C LEU A 143 -1.71 48.87 0.10
N VAL A 144 -2.75 49.58 0.55
CA VAL A 144 -2.95 49.96 1.95
C VAL A 144 -4.02 49.09 2.59
N GLY A 145 -3.83 48.75 3.87
CA GLY A 145 -4.77 47.93 4.64
C GLY A 145 -4.59 46.43 4.43
N THR A 146 -5.52 45.64 4.97
CA THR A 146 -5.49 44.18 4.83
C THR A 146 -6.05 43.80 3.46
N GLN A 147 -5.23 43.10 2.69
CA GLN A 147 -5.60 42.50 1.42
C GLN A 147 -6.00 41.04 1.62
N SER A 148 -6.69 40.47 0.63
CA SER A 148 -7.08 39.06 0.66
C SER A 148 -6.93 38.39 -0.69
N ILE A 149 -6.56 37.11 -0.68
CA ILE A 149 -6.50 36.27 -1.87
C ILE A 149 -7.06 34.88 -1.54
N ASN A 150 -7.90 34.35 -2.43
CA ASN A 150 -8.49 33.03 -2.25
C ASN A 150 -7.58 31.97 -2.87
N LEU A 151 -6.79 31.29 -2.04
CA LEU A 151 -5.83 30.26 -2.44
C LEU A 151 -6.53 29.05 -3.04
N TYR A 152 -7.70 28.68 -2.52
CA TYR A 152 -8.49 27.58 -3.11
C TYR A 152 -8.94 27.91 -4.53
N ASN A 153 -9.35 29.14 -4.80
CA ASN A 153 -9.75 29.55 -6.15
C ASN A 153 -8.57 29.54 -7.13
N VAL A 154 -7.37 29.96 -6.69
CA VAL A 154 -6.14 29.85 -7.49
C VAL A 154 -5.85 28.39 -7.85
N TYR A 155 -5.96 27.49 -6.88
CA TYR A 155 -5.82 26.05 -7.10
C TYR A 155 -6.89 25.49 -8.05
N TYR A 156 -8.16 25.76 -7.75
CA TYR A 156 -9.30 25.26 -8.52
C TYR A 156 -9.20 25.68 -9.98
N THR A 157 -8.92 26.96 -10.26
CA THR A 157 -8.84 27.47 -11.63
C THR A 157 -7.73 26.79 -12.43
N GLY A 158 -6.54 26.63 -11.85
CA GLY A 158 -5.41 25.96 -12.52
C GLY A 158 -5.67 24.49 -12.85
N PHE A 159 -6.41 23.78 -11.99
CA PHE A 159 -6.72 22.36 -12.16
C PHE A 159 -7.96 22.12 -13.03
N ASN A 160 -8.98 22.96 -12.89
CA ASN A 160 -10.24 22.88 -13.63
C ASN A 160 -10.12 23.40 -15.07
N SER A 161 -9.19 24.30 -15.35
CA SER A 161 -8.97 24.85 -16.69
C SER A 161 -7.47 25.07 -16.96
N PRO A 162 -6.68 23.98 -17.04
CA PRO A 162 -5.26 24.08 -17.28
C PRO A 162 -4.99 24.74 -18.64
N ARG A 163 -4.07 25.70 -18.65
CA ARG A 163 -3.76 26.52 -19.84
C ARG A 163 -3.28 25.69 -21.03
N VAL A 164 -2.48 24.66 -20.76
CA VAL A 164 -1.91 23.74 -21.77
C VAL A 164 -1.90 22.34 -21.17
N LYS A 165 -2.14 21.32 -22.01
CA LYS A 165 -2.05 19.91 -21.66
C LYS A 165 -1.36 19.13 -22.76
N SER A 166 -0.77 17.98 -22.42
CA SER A 166 -0.24 17.06 -23.43
C SER A 166 -1.36 16.47 -24.30
N THR A 167 -1.00 16.06 -25.51
CA THR A 167 -1.94 15.38 -26.43
C THR A 167 -2.51 14.13 -25.76
N GLY A 168 -3.85 13.99 -25.78
CA GLY A 168 -4.54 12.86 -25.16
C GLY A 168 -4.80 12.98 -23.64
N ALA A 169 -4.24 13.97 -22.95
CA ALA A 169 -4.53 14.18 -21.53
C ALA A 169 -5.98 14.69 -21.31
N PRO A 170 -6.62 14.38 -20.18
CA PRO A 170 -7.92 14.95 -19.81
C PRO A 170 -7.89 16.49 -19.77
N ALA A 171 -9.06 17.11 -20.03
CA ALA A 171 -9.19 18.57 -19.99
C ALA A 171 -9.11 19.17 -18.58
N VAL A 172 -9.29 18.33 -17.55
CA VAL A 172 -9.30 18.71 -16.14
C VAL A 172 -8.32 17.82 -15.39
N ILE A 173 -7.51 18.42 -14.52
CA ILE A 173 -6.67 17.69 -13.57
C ILE A 173 -7.54 17.37 -12.35
N PRO A 174 -7.64 16.11 -11.89
CA PRO A 174 -8.40 15.79 -10.67
C PRO A 174 -7.95 16.64 -9.48
N PHE A 175 -8.90 17.21 -8.75
CA PHE A 175 -8.66 18.11 -7.63
C PHE A 175 -9.57 17.80 -6.43
N PHE A 176 -9.19 18.29 -5.26
CA PHE A 176 -9.95 18.15 -4.02
C PHE A 176 -10.82 19.38 -3.76
N ASN A 177 -11.96 19.19 -3.09
CA ASN A 177 -12.79 20.31 -2.68
C ASN A 177 -12.14 21.08 -1.52
N GLY A 178 -12.42 22.38 -1.41
CA GLY A 178 -11.82 23.23 -0.37
C GLY A 178 -12.10 22.76 1.06
N SER A 179 -13.22 22.06 1.29
CA SER A 179 -13.55 21.46 2.59
C SER A 179 -12.61 20.33 2.99
N GLN A 180 -11.91 19.70 2.05
CA GLN A 180 -10.99 18.59 2.24
C GLN A 180 -9.53 19.05 2.44
N LEU A 181 -9.27 20.36 2.46
CA LEU A 181 -7.92 20.91 2.42
C LEU A 181 -7.61 21.80 3.62
N ASN A 182 -6.40 21.67 4.15
CA ASN A 182 -5.75 22.65 5.01
C ASN A 182 -4.69 23.42 4.21
N TYR A 183 -4.44 24.67 4.61
CA TYR A 183 -3.61 25.61 3.86
C TYR A 183 -2.46 26.11 4.75
N TYR A 184 -1.23 26.04 4.24
CA TYR A 184 -0.03 26.48 4.95
C TYR A 184 0.82 27.36 4.06
N VAL A 185 1.30 28.49 4.61
CA VAL A 185 2.34 29.29 3.97
C VAL A 185 3.69 28.85 4.51
N THR A 186 4.55 28.36 3.63
CA THR A 186 5.91 27.90 4.00
C THR A 186 6.99 28.92 3.66
N TYR A 187 6.66 29.90 2.84
CA TYR A 187 7.53 31.02 2.49
C TYR A 187 6.70 32.23 2.10
N CYS A 188 7.16 33.42 2.49
CA CYS A 188 6.58 34.70 2.10
C CYS A 188 7.72 35.71 1.93
N ASP A 189 7.68 36.48 0.84
CA ASP A 189 8.65 37.56 0.64
C ASP A 189 8.58 38.60 1.78
N PRO A 190 9.72 39.22 2.18
CA PRO A 190 9.76 40.15 3.32
C PRO A 190 8.87 41.40 3.17
N CYS A 191 8.54 41.77 1.93
CA CYS A 191 7.64 42.89 1.64
C CYS A 191 6.17 42.58 1.97
N ILE A 192 5.84 41.36 2.36
CA ILE A 192 4.48 40.92 2.70
C ILE A 192 4.47 40.34 4.12
N THR A 193 3.41 40.66 4.85
CA THR A 193 3.09 40.02 6.13
C THR A 193 1.78 39.25 5.99
N VAL A 194 1.81 37.91 6.08
CA VAL A 194 0.58 37.10 6.15
C VAL A 194 -0.03 37.22 7.54
N THR A 195 -1.29 37.62 7.62
CA THR A 195 -2.00 37.87 8.88
C THR A 195 -2.93 36.73 9.28
N GLY A 196 -3.30 35.86 8.33
CA GLY A 196 -4.09 34.65 8.61
C GLY A 196 -4.57 33.95 7.35
N ILE A 197 -5.11 32.74 7.52
CA ILE A 197 -5.76 31.96 6.46
C ILE A 197 -7.05 31.37 7.02
N SER A 198 -8.17 31.53 6.32
CA SER A 198 -9.45 30.96 6.73
C SER A 198 -9.58 29.48 6.33
N GLU A 199 -10.55 28.77 6.90
CA GLU A 199 -10.86 27.38 6.53
C GLU A 199 -11.28 27.22 5.05
N ALA A 200 -11.77 28.30 4.44
CA ALA A 200 -12.12 28.34 3.02
C ALA A 200 -10.89 28.59 2.11
N GLY A 201 -9.69 28.70 2.67
CA GLY A 201 -8.46 28.97 1.93
C GLY A 201 -8.30 30.45 1.54
N VAL A 202 -8.98 31.37 2.20
CA VAL A 202 -8.79 32.82 1.97
C VAL A 202 -7.66 33.31 2.86
N MET A 203 -6.54 33.66 2.25
CA MET A 203 -5.38 34.22 2.93
C MET A 203 -5.52 35.74 3.01
N SER A 204 -5.29 36.28 4.21
CA SER A 204 -5.20 37.71 4.49
C SER A 204 -3.74 38.13 4.64
N TYR A 205 -3.38 39.27 4.07
CA TYR A 205 -2.00 39.77 4.12
C TYR A 205 -1.94 41.30 4.14
N ARG A 206 -0.78 41.85 4.51
CA ARG A 206 -0.45 43.26 4.42
C ARG A 206 0.80 43.44 3.58
N VAL A 207 0.87 44.55 2.86
CA VAL A 207 2.05 44.91 2.06
C VAL A 207 2.84 45.93 2.86
N ASN A 208 4.08 45.60 3.20
CA ASN A 208 4.97 46.40 4.02
C ASN A 208 5.72 47.44 3.17
N SER A 209 6.08 47.07 1.94
CA SER A 209 6.81 47.90 0.99
C SER A 209 6.62 47.41 -0.44
N LEU A 210 6.91 48.27 -1.43
CA LEU A 210 6.91 47.85 -2.82
C LEU A 210 8.13 46.94 -3.07
N PRO A 211 7.95 45.77 -3.70
CA PRO A 211 9.06 44.94 -4.17
C PRO A 211 9.76 45.59 -5.38
N ASN A 212 11.04 45.26 -5.59
CA ASN A 212 11.78 45.68 -6.78
C ASN A 212 11.31 44.94 -8.05
N TYR A 213 10.71 43.76 -7.88
CA TYR A 213 10.14 42.92 -8.93
C TYR A 213 8.73 42.48 -8.50
N ASP A 214 8.40 41.20 -8.63
CA ASP A 214 7.19 40.61 -8.08
C ASP A 214 7.40 40.12 -6.64
N ALA A 215 6.29 39.90 -5.94
CA ALA A 215 6.31 39.30 -4.61
C ALA A 215 5.54 37.97 -4.61
N PHE A 216 6.09 36.97 -3.91
CA PHE A 216 5.61 35.61 -3.95
C PHE A 216 5.41 35.00 -2.56
N VAL A 217 4.51 34.02 -2.53
CA VAL A 217 4.25 33.16 -1.38
C VAL A 217 4.25 31.71 -1.84
N ASN A 218 4.92 30.83 -1.09
CA ASN A 218 4.83 29.39 -1.31
C ASN A 218 3.78 28.80 -0.38
N VAL A 219 2.91 27.98 -0.97
CA VAL A 219 1.76 27.42 -0.28
C VAL A 219 1.78 25.90 -0.39
N VAL A 220 1.59 25.24 0.75
CA VAL A 220 1.44 23.80 0.86
C VAL A 220 0.01 23.49 1.26
N PHE A 221 -0.62 22.58 0.53
CA PHE A 221 -1.94 22.07 0.86
C PHE A 221 -1.81 20.70 1.49
N THR A 222 -2.53 20.45 2.59
CA THR A 222 -2.67 19.10 3.13
C THR A 222 -4.11 18.62 3.09
N LEU A 223 -4.33 17.31 2.94
CA LEU A 223 -5.66 16.74 3.07
C LEU A 223 -6.04 16.68 4.56
N LYS A 224 -7.30 16.98 4.85
CA LYS A 224 -7.91 16.78 6.18
C LYS A 224 -8.13 15.31 6.48
#